data_AF-A0AAE3F5Y8-F1
#
_entry.id   AF-A0AAE3F5Y8-F1
#
_cell.length_a   1.000
_cell.length_b   1.000
_cell.length_c   1.000
_cell.angle_alpha   90.00
_cell.angle_beta   90.00
_cell.angle_gamma   90.00
#
_symmetry.space_group_name_H-M   'P 1'
#
loop_
_entity.id
_entity.type
_entity.pdbx_description
1 polymer ?
#
loop_
_entity_poly.entity_id
_entity_poly.type
_entity_poly.pdbx_seq_one_letter_code
_entity_poly.pdbx_strand_id
1 'polypeptide(L)'
;LTTPYARASAAKTDQKQQTDDREHYIQMDGQEVYRFATRRVPQCIEEALSDAGLAVPDIDMFVLHQANARIIDAVAKRLHADR
;
A
#
# COMPACT_ATOMS: atom_id res chain seq x y z
N LEU A 1 -40.91 -5.48 -47.28
CA LEU A 1 -41.34 -6.49 -46.30
C LEU A 1 -40.07 -7.05 -45.65
N THR A 2 -39.74 -6.88 -44.37
CA THR A 2 -40.39 -6.11 -43.28
C THR A 2 -39.35 -5.66 -42.25
N THR A 3 -39.21 -4.35 -42.01
CA THR A 3 -38.89 -3.75 -40.70
C THR A 3 -40.16 -3.78 -39.81
N PRO A 4 -40.18 -3.51 -38.49
CA PRO A 4 -39.25 -2.75 -37.64
C PRO A 4 -38.23 -3.65 -36.89
N TYR A 5 -37.35 -3.17 -36.00
CA TYR A 5 -37.13 -1.79 -35.52
C TYR A 5 -35.63 -1.39 -35.66
N ALA A 6 -34.89 -0.62 -34.85
CA ALA A 6 -35.06 -0.01 -33.52
C ALA A 6 -34.94 1.53 -33.55
N ARG A 7 -34.86 2.17 -32.37
CA ARG A 7 -34.62 3.62 -32.24
C ARG A 7 -33.15 3.94 -32.06
N ALA A 8 -32.68 4.99 -32.73
CA ALA A 8 -31.44 5.66 -32.36
C ALA A 8 -31.57 6.28 -30.95
N SER A 9 -30.57 6.06 -30.10
CA SER A 9 -30.17 7.11 -29.15
C SER A 9 -29.39 8.14 -29.94
N ALA A 10 -29.67 9.42 -29.73
CA ALA A 10 -28.88 10.48 -30.35
C ALA A 10 -27.39 10.32 -29.96
N ALA A 11 -26.50 10.66 -30.90
CA ALA A 11 -25.09 10.83 -30.60
C ALA A 11 -24.96 11.96 -29.59
N LYS A 12 -24.79 11.62 -28.31
CA LYS A 12 -24.47 12.60 -27.28
C LYS A 12 -23.10 13.15 -27.64
N THR A 13 -23.05 14.45 -27.90
CA THR A 13 -21.83 15.19 -28.25
C THR A 13 -20.70 14.80 -27.29
N ASP A 14 -19.50 14.60 -27.85
CA ASP A 14 -18.28 14.28 -27.11
C ASP A 14 -17.91 15.43 -26.15
N GLN A 15 -18.60 15.49 -25.02
CA GLN A 15 -18.16 16.25 -23.86
C GLN A 15 -16.94 15.50 -23.33
N LYS A 16 -15.76 15.97 -23.74
CA LYS A 16 -14.49 15.60 -23.12
C LYS A 16 -14.59 15.85 -21.63
N GLN A 17 -14.90 14.81 -20.88
CA GLN A 17 -14.81 14.80 -19.43
C GLN A 17 -13.33 15.05 -19.14
N GLN A 18 -13.01 16.26 -18.66
CA GLN A 18 -11.63 16.62 -18.37
C GLN A 18 -11.22 15.90 -17.09
N THR A 19 -10.72 14.67 -17.27
CA THR A 19 -10.08 13.87 -16.23
C THR A 19 -8.97 14.70 -15.60
N ASP A 20 -8.94 14.82 -14.27
CA ASP A 20 -7.75 15.33 -13.60
C ASP A 20 -6.66 14.28 -13.80
N ASP A 21 -5.60 14.62 -14.53
CA ASP A 21 -4.51 13.70 -14.89
C ASP A 21 -3.91 13.02 -13.64
N ARG A 22 -4.07 13.62 -12.45
CA ARG A 22 -3.71 13.06 -11.14
C ARG A 22 -4.30 11.68 -10.84
N GLU A 23 -5.48 11.36 -11.37
CA GLU A 23 -6.12 10.03 -11.21
C GLU A 23 -5.32 8.89 -11.88
N HIS A 24 -4.34 9.23 -12.73
CA HIS A 24 -3.44 8.27 -13.39
C HIS A 24 -2.08 8.12 -12.68
N TYR A 25 -1.85 8.80 -11.55
CA TYR A 25 -0.63 8.70 -10.74
C TYR A 25 -0.90 7.98 -9.42
N ILE A 26 0.15 7.42 -8.82
CA ILE A 26 0.07 6.78 -7.50
C ILE A 26 -0.25 7.85 -6.44
N GLN A 27 -1.42 7.76 -5.83
CA GLN A 27 -1.83 8.56 -4.68
C GLN A 27 -1.53 7.80 -3.37
N MET A 28 -1.08 8.51 -2.33
CA MET A 28 -0.73 7.90 -1.04
C MET A 28 -0.92 8.86 0.13
N ASP A 29 -1.71 8.47 1.13
CA ASP A 29 -1.66 9.10 2.45
C ASP A 29 -0.40 8.60 3.19
N GLY A 30 0.67 9.39 3.13
CA GLY A 30 1.92 9.09 3.82
C GLY A 30 1.82 9.09 5.35
N GLN A 31 0.79 9.69 5.94
CA GLN A 31 0.58 9.71 7.39
C GLN A 31 -0.07 8.40 7.85
N GLU A 32 -1.08 7.91 7.15
CA GLU A 32 -1.66 6.58 7.41
C GLU A 32 -0.69 5.45 7.06
N VAL A 33 0.04 5.53 5.95
CA VAL A 33 1.07 4.52 5.62
C VAL A 33 2.14 4.45 6.70
N TYR A 34 2.57 5.59 7.27
CA TYR A 34 3.50 5.61 8.41
C TYR A 34 2.89 4.99 9.67
N ARG A 35 1.65 5.37 10.04
CA ARG A 35 0.92 4.80 11.19
C ARG A 35 0.73 3.28 11.06
N PHE A 36 0.39 2.82 9.86
CA PHE A 36 0.18 1.41 9.55
C PHE A 36 1.49 0.63 9.63
N ALA A 37 2.53 1.07 8.91
CA ALA A 37 3.79 0.35 8.84
C ALA A 37 4.48 0.24 10.20
N THR A 38 4.58 1.35 10.95
CA THR A 38 5.23 1.36 12.27
C THR A 38 4.47 0.55 13.34
N ARG A 39 3.19 0.25 13.14
CA ARG A 39 2.40 -0.66 13.99
C ARG A 39 2.44 -2.11 13.51
N ARG A 40 2.29 -2.37 12.20
CA ARG A 40 2.05 -3.72 11.68
C ARG A 40 3.32 -4.48 11.31
N VAL A 41 4.39 -3.80 10.86
CA VAL A 41 5.66 -4.47 10.54
C VAL A 41 6.27 -5.16 11.77
N PRO A 42 6.33 -4.55 12.97
CA PRO A 42 6.81 -5.25 14.16
C PRO A 42 5.95 -6.47 14.51
N GLN A 43 4.63 -6.37 14.40
CA GLN A 43 3.72 -7.49 14.67
C GLN A 43 3.95 -8.67 13.70
N CYS A 44 4.13 -8.42 12.40
CA CYS A 44 4.43 -9.49 11.45
C CYS A 44 5.81 -10.12 11.66
N ILE A 45 6.75 -9.39 12.28
CA ILE A 45 8.06 -9.94 12.68
C ILE A 45 7.90 -10.77 13.98
N GLU A 46 7.17 -10.26 14.97
CA GLU A 46 6.81 -11.00 16.21
C GLU A 46 6.07 -12.32 15.87
N GLU A 47 5.13 -12.28 14.92
CA GLU A 47 4.40 -13.45 14.38
C GLU A 47 5.34 -14.44 13.67
N ALA A 48 6.16 -13.98 12.70
CA ALA A 48 7.05 -14.86 11.94
C ALA A 48 8.17 -15.50 12.79
N LEU A 49 8.65 -14.80 13.82
CA LEU A 49 9.62 -15.35 14.78
C LEU A 49 8.96 -16.38 15.69
N SER A 50 7.72 -16.15 16.13
CA SER A 50 6.94 -17.13 16.90
C SER A 50 6.72 -18.43 16.11
N ASP A 51 6.37 -18.34 14.83
CA ASP A 51 6.18 -19.51 13.96
C ASP A 51 7.50 -20.28 13.71
N ALA A 52 8.65 -19.57 13.74
CA ALA A 52 9.99 -20.17 13.64
C ALA A 52 10.54 -20.71 14.97
N GLY A 53 9.91 -20.39 16.11
CA GLY A 53 10.42 -20.70 17.45
C GLY A 53 11.64 -19.87 17.88
N LEU A 54 11.81 -18.67 17.32
CA LEU A 54 12.94 -17.77 17.54
C LEU A 54 12.52 -16.49 18.29
N ALA A 55 13.50 -15.78 18.85
CA ALA A 55 13.34 -14.44 19.40
C ALA A 55 14.17 -13.41 18.60
N VAL A 56 13.91 -12.11 18.84
CA VAL A 56 14.64 -11.02 18.17
C VAL A 56 16.17 -11.10 18.34
N PRO A 57 16.75 -11.49 19.51
CA PRO A 57 18.19 -11.64 19.67
C PRO A 57 18.83 -12.79 18.87
N ASP A 58 18.03 -13.71 18.30
CA ASP A 58 18.54 -14.83 17.50
C ASP A 58 18.74 -14.46 16.01
N ILE A 59 18.55 -13.18 15.65
CA ILE A 59 18.54 -12.67 14.27
C ILE A 59 19.65 -11.65 14.06
N ASP A 60 20.67 -12.00 13.26
CA ASP A 60 21.80 -11.11 12.95
C ASP A 60 21.40 -9.83 12.20
N MET A 61 20.36 -9.87 11.35
CA MET A 61 19.98 -8.73 10.50
C MET A 61 18.53 -8.80 10.01
N PHE A 62 17.78 -7.70 10.16
CA PHE A 62 16.42 -7.53 9.61
C PHE A 62 16.44 -6.75 8.28
N VAL A 63 16.30 -7.44 7.15
CA VAL A 63 16.28 -6.81 5.82
C VAL A 63 14.87 -6.31 5.47
N LEU A 64 14.56 -5.08 5.89
CA LEU A 64 13.27 -4.43 5.62
C LEU A 64 13.20 -3.77 4.22
N HIS A 65 12.00 -3.63 3.67
CA HIS A 65 11.77 -2.88 2.44
C HIS A 65 12.07 -1.38 2.63
N GLN A 66 12.86 -0.81 1.73
CA GLN A 66 13.46 0.52 1.85
C GLN A 66 12.51 1.66 1.41
N ALA A 67 11.32 1.73 2.01
CA ALA A 67 10.34 2.79 1.74
C ALA A 67 10.69 4.14 2.40
N ASN A 68 11.09 4.13 3.67
CA ASN A 68 11.48 5.34 4.40
C ASN A 68 12.32 5.00 5.64
N ALA A 69 13.49 5.65 5.79
CA ALA A 69 14.36 5.44 6.95
C ALA A 69 13.63 5.63 8.30
N ARG A 70 12.74 6.62 8.42
CA ARG A 70 12.00 6.87 9.67
C ARG A 70 11.07 5.72 10.08
N ILE A 71 10.61 4.91 9.12
CA ILE A 71 9.80 3.71 9.42
C ILE A 71 10.71 2.61 9.96
N ILE A 72 11.88 2.40 9.32
CA ILE A 72 12.90 1.43 9.76
C ILE A 72 13.34 1.74 11.19
N ASP A 73 13.65 3.00 11.48
CA ASP A 73 14.08 3.48 12.81
C ASP A 73 13.02 3.23 13.90
N ALA A 74 11.74 3.44 13.56
CA ALA A 74 10.62 3.18 14.46
C ALA A 74 10.37 1.68 14.66
N VAL A 75 10.59 0.85 13.64
CA VAL A 75 10.48 -0.62 13.74
C VAL A 75 11.61 -1.20 14.58
N ALA A 76 12.87 -0.84 14.32
CA ALA A 76 14.03 -1.30 15.11
C ALA A 76 13.86 -0.94 16.60
N LYS A 77 13.50 0.31 16.89
CA LYS A 77 13.19 0.77 18.27
C LYS A 77 12.02 0.02 18.91
N ARG A 78 11.02 -0.43 18.15
CA ARG A 78 9.86 -1.20 18.66
C ARG A 78 10.19 -2.68 18.88
N LEU A 79 11.16 -3.22 18.16
CA LEU A 79 11.70 -4.58 18.35
C LEU A 79 12.80 -4.65 19.42
N HIS A 80 13.31 -3.50 19.89
CA HIS A 80 14.51 -3.38 20.72
C HIS A 80 15.80 -3.92 20.03
N ALA A 81 15.83 -3.84 18.69
CA ALA A 81 17.01 -4.13 17.89
C ALA A 81 17.86 -2.86 17.67
N ASP A 82 19.18 -3.06 17.51
CA ASP A 82 20.12 -2.02 17.07
C ASP A 82 19.92 -1.63 15.59
N ARG A 83 20.70 -0.67 15.10
CA ARG A 83 20.61 -0.07 13.75
C ARG A 83 21.92 -0.19 12.98
#